data_AF-A0A0G0VEN7-F1
#
_entry.id   AF-A0A0G0VEN7-F1
#
_cell.length_a   1.000
_cell.length_b   1.000
_cell.length_c   1.000
_cell.angle_alpha   90.00
_cell.angle_beta   90.00
_cell.angle_gamma   90.00
#
_symmetry.space_group_name_H-M   'P 1'
#
loop_
_entity.id
_entity.type
_entity.pdbx_description
1 polymer ?
#
loop_
_entity_poly.entity_id
_entity_poly.type
_entity_poly.pdbx_seq_one_letter_code
_entity_poly.pdbx_strand_id
1 'polypeptide(L)'
;MTALFTPHAFRVGVFFIFLYALCLIWPRMYPYGTDVLIHHLLSLKLLFPGFQGYAIGSIFWGGILSFIYGFIGSFLFHVFHKNCCRGK
;
A
#
# COMPACT_ATOMS: atom_id res chain seq x y z
N MET A 1 -1.31 -6.73 25.60
CA MET A 1 -2.12 -5.63 25.00
C MET A 1 -1.84 -5.38 23.50
N THR A 2 -1.26 -6.34 22.77
CA THR A 2 -1.00 -6.26 21.32
C THR A 2 -2.16 -6.77 20.47
N ALA A 3 -2.99 -7.68 21.01
CA ALA A 3 -4.01 -8.42 20.26
C ALA A 3 -5.13 -7.56 19.64
N LEU A 4 -5.41 -6.36 20.16
CA LEU A 4 -6.54 -5.53 19.71
C LEU A 4 -6.17 -4.63 18.51
N PHE A 5 -4.88 -4.36 18.29
CA PHE A 5 -4.39 -3.49 17.20
C PHE A 5 -3.99 -4.28 15.95
N THR A 6 -3.52 -5.52 16.12
CA THR A 6 -3.22 -6.44 15.02
C THR A 6 -4.35 -6.58 13.99
N PRO A 7 -5.65 -6.72 14.37
CA PRO A 7 -6.70 -6.87 13.37
C PRO A 7 -6.93 -5.60 12.54
N HIS A 8 -6.83 -4.41 13.12
CA HIS A 8 -6.96 -3.16 12.36
C HIS A 8 -5.76 -2.94 11.45
N ALA A 9 -4.53 -3.08 11.97
CA ALA A 9 -3.31 -2.95 11.17
C ALA A 9 -3.28 -3.97 10.01
N PHE A 10 -3.77 -5.19 10.25
CA PHE A 10 -3.94 -6.20 9.21
C PHE A 10 -4.95 -5.77 8.14
N ARG A 11 -6.14 -5.27 8.52
CA ARG A 11 -7.13 -4.74 7.56
C ARG A 11 -6.57 -3.61 6.71
N VAL A 12 -5.79 -2.71 7.31
CA VAL A 12 -5.11 -1.62 6.58
C VAL A 12 -4.08 -2.19 5.61
N GLY A 13 -3.25 -3.15 6.02
CA GLY A 13 -2.31 -3.82 5.12
C GLY A 13 -3.01 -4.48 3.93
N VAL A 14 -4.10 -5.21 4.16
CA VAL A 14 -4.90 -5.84 3.09
C VAL A 14 -5.53 -4.78 2.18
N PHE A 15 -6.01 -3.66 2.73
CA PHE A 15 -6.53 -2.55 1.94
C PHE A 15 -5.48 -2.00 0.96
N PHE A 16 -4.22 -1.87 1.37
CA PHE A 16 -3.15 -1.44 0.47
C PHE A 16 -2.85 -2.45 -0.65
N ILE A 17 -2.92 -3.76 -0.38
CA ILE A 17 -2.83 -4.78 -1.45
C ILE A 17 -3.99 -4.59 -2.45
N PHE A 18 -5.20 -4.39 -1.94
CA PHE A 18 -6.38 -4.23 -2.79
C PHE A 18 -6.27 -2.98 -3.67
N LEU A 19 -5.88 -1.84 -3.08
CA LEU A 19 -5.64 -0.60 -3.80
C LEU A 19 -4.55 -0.77 -4.87
N TYR A 20 -3.44 -1.45 -4.52
CA TYR A 20 -2.36 -1.77 -5.45
C TYR A 20 -2.86 -2.56 -6.66
N ALA A 21 -3.64 -3.61 -6.43
CA ALA A 21 -4.23 -4.42 -7.49
C ALA A 21 -5.16 -3.60 -8.40
N LEU A 22 -6.01 -2.75 -7.82
CA LEU A 22 -6.86 -1.84 -8.61
C LEU A 22 -6.04 -0.91 -9.50
N CYS A 23 -4.96 -0.31 -8.97
CA CYS A 23 -4.11 0.57 -9.76
C CYS A 23 -3.34 -0.17 -10.88
N LEU A 24 -3.02 -1.45 -10.71
CA LEU A 24 -2.41 -2.26 -11.77
C LEU A 24 -3.40 -2.63 -12.88
N ILE A 25 -4.66 -2.90 -12.52
CA ILE A 25 -5.73 -3.29 -13.46
C ILE A 25 -6.29 -2.06 -14.19
N TRP A 26 -6.19 -0.87 -13.58
CA TRP A 26 -6.74 0.38 -14.10
C TRP A 26 -6.44 0.68 -15.58
N PRO A 27 -5.18 0.62 -16.08
CA PRO A 27 -4.88 0.90 -17.49
C PRO A 27 -5.51 -0.10 -18.46
N ARG A 28 -5.88 -1.30 -17.97
CA ARG A 28 -6.54 -2.35 -18.76
C ARG A 28 -8.05 -2.12 -18.85
N MET A 29 -8.66 -1.51 -17.83
CA MET A 29 -10.08 -1.13 -17.85
C MET A 29 -10.31 0.19 -18.57
N TYR A 30 -9.40 1.15 -18.37
CA TYR A 30 -9.48 2.50 -18.94
C TYR A 30 -8.18 2.81 -19.68
N PRO A 31 -8.04 2.36 -20.94
CA PRO A 31 -6.87 2.70 -21.73
C PRO A 31 -6.83 4.21 -22.01
N TYR A 32 -5.71 4.85 -21.65
CA TYR A 32 -5.43 6.26 -21.89
C TYR A 32 -4.13 6.42 -22.68
N GLY A 33 -3.87 7.65 -23.14
CA GLY A 33 -2.67 8.01 -23.89
C GLY A 33 -1.36 7.69 -23.16
N THR A 34 -0.27 7.61 -23.92
CA THR A 34 1.07 7.28 -23.41
C THR A 34 1.57 8.30 -22.39
N ASP A 35 1.14 9.55 -22.51
CA ASP A 35 1.38 10.66 -21.58
C ASP A 35 0.82 10.35 -20.18
N VAL A 36 -0.45 9.94 -20.10
CA VAL A 36 -1.10 9.59 -18.82
C VAL A 36 -0.51 8.31 -18.24
N LEU A 37 -0.10 7.36 -19.09
CA LEU A 37 0.52 6.10 -18.66
C LEU A 37 1.86 6.30 -17.98
N ILE A 38 2.68 7.24 -18.45
CA ILE A 38 3.96 7.57 -17.80
C ILE A 38 3.71 8.11 -16.40
N HIS A 39 2.75 9.04 -16.25
CA HIS A 39 2.40 9.59 -14.94
C HIS A 39 1.83 8.53 -14.00
N HIS A 40 0.95 7.66 -14.49
CA HIS A 40 0.41 6.54 -13.72
C HIS A 40 1.50 5.60 -13.22
N LEU A 41 2.44 5.23 -14.08
CA LEU A 41 3.58 4.39 -13.73
C LEU A 41 4.48 5.06 -12.68
N LEU A 42 4.71 6.36 -12.81
CA LEU A 42 5.48 7.12 -11.83
C LEU A 42 4.78 7.14 -10.46
N SER A 43 3.46 7.39 -10.44
CA SER A 43 2.65 7.34 -9.22
C SER A 43 2.70 5.96 -8.56
N LEU A 44 2.61 4.88 -9.35
CA LEU A 44 2.74 3.52 -8.84
C LEU A 44 4.10 3.28 -8.16
N LYS A 45 5.20 3.73 -8.76
CA LYS A 45 6.54 3.59 -8.19
C LYS A 45 6.73 4.38 -6.90
N LEU A 46 6.09 5.55 -6.80
CA LEU A 46 6.18 6.40 -5.62
C LEU A 46 5.34 5.87 -4.45
N LEU A 47 4.11 5.42 -4.73
CA LEU A 47 3.14 5.02 -3.72
C LEU A 47 3.34 3.59 -3.23
N PHE A 48 3.85 2.69 -4.07
CA PHE A 48 3.96 1.27 -3.76
C PHE A 48 5.43 0.83 -3.72
N PRO A 49 6.01 0.69 -2.52
CA PRO A 49 7.42 0.31 -2.37
C PRO A 49 7.70 -1.02 -3.07
N GLY A 50 8.83 -1.12 -3.76
CA GLY A 50 9.23 -2.34 -4.50
C GLY A 50 8.63 -2.50 -5.89
N PHE A 51 7.67 -1.66 -6.28
CA PHE A 51 7.23 -1.61 -7.67
C PHE A 51 8.22 -0.82 -8.54
N GLN A 52 8.68 -1.44 -9.62
CA GLN A 52 9.67 -0.91 -10.58
C GLN A 52 9.15 -1.01 -12.03
N GLY A 53 8.12 -1.82 -12.26
CA GLY A 53 7.46 -1.97 -13.56
C GLY A 53 6.63 -3.24 -13.63
N TYR A 54 6.13 -3.58 -14.83
CA TYR A 54 5.23 -4.71 -15.06
C TYR A 54 5.90 -6.09 -15.09
N ALA A 55 7.19 -6.18 -14.73
CA ALA A 55 7.83 -7.47 -14.54
C ALA A 55 7.14 -8.22 -13.39
N ILE A 56 6.83 -9.51 -13.59
CA ILE A 56 6.07 -10.33 -12.64
C ILE A 56 6.67 -10.28 -11.23
N GLY A 57 8.00 -10.39 -11.12
CA GLY A 57 8.70 -10.30 -9.84
C GLY A 57 8.51 -8.94 -9.15
N SER A 58 8.52 -7.85 -9.91
CA SER A 58 8.30 -6.50 -9.37
C SER A 58 6.85 -6.28 -8.94
N ILE A 59 5.88 -6.84 -9.68
CA ILE A 59 4.46 -6.80 -9.30
C ILE A 59 4.25 -7.53 -7.98
N PHE A 60 4.78 -8.75 -7.87
CA PHE A 60 4.63 -9.56 -6.67
C PHE A 60 5.31 -8.92 -5.46
N TRP A 61 6.54 -8.43 -5.65
CA TRP A 61 7.29 -7.74 -4.59
C TRP A 61 6.62 -6.43 -4.15
N GLY A 62 6.08 -5.66 -5.10
CA GLY A 62 5.29 -4.46 -4.84
C GLY A 62 4.08 -4.76 -3.97
N GLY A 63 3.34 -5.84 -4.26
CA GLY A 63 2.19 -6.27 -3.46
C GLY A 63 2.56 -6.65 -2.03
N ILE A 64 3.62 -7.44 -1.85
CA ILE A 64 4.12 -7.83 -0.51
C ILE A 64 4.51 -6.60 0.30
N LEU A 65 5.31 -5.71 -0.29
CA LEU A 65 5.76 -4.52 0.43
C LEU A 65 4.63 -3.54 0.70
N SER A 66 3.63 -3.42 -0.18
CA SER A 66 2.43 -2.61 0.07
C SER A 66 1.70 -3.05 1.34
N PHE A 67 1.58 -4.37 1.54
CA PHE A 67 1.03 -4.92 2.79
C PHE A 67 1.89 -4.58 4.00
N ILE A 68 3.20 -4.86 3.91
CA ILE A 68 4.14 -4.68 5.03
C ILE A 68 4.16 -3.22 5.47
N TYR A 69 4.27 -2.28 4.52
CA TYR A 69 4.28 -0.85 4.82
C TYR A 69 2.94 -0.36 5.39
N GLY A 70 1.81 -0.82 4.83
CA GLY A 70 0.48 -0.52 5.39
C GLY A 70 0.31 -1.03 6.81
N PHE A 71 0.75 -2.26 7.08
CA PHE A 71 0.72 -2.88 8.40
C PHE A 71 1.62 -2.14 9.40
N ILE A 72 2.90 -1.91 9.05
CA ILE A 72 3.87 -1.23 9.91
C ILE A 72 3.42 0.21 10.18
N GLY A 73 3.01 0.95 9.16
CA GLY A 73 2.53 2.33 9.30
C GLY A 73 1.33 2.41 10.24
N SER A 74 0.34 1.52 10.06
CA SER A 74 -0.81 1.46 10.96
C SER A 74 -0.42 1.06 12.37
N PHE A 75 0.48 0.07 12.53
CA PHE A 75 0.95 -0.37 13.84
C PHE A 75 1.67 0.75 14.60
N LEU A 76 2.64 1.40 13.95
CA LEU A 76 3.38 2.53 14.52
C LEU A 76 2.44 3.66 14.91
N PHE A 77 1.50 4.01 14.04
CA PHE A 77 0.48 5.03 14.34
C PHE A 77 -0.27 4.72 15.64
N HIS A 78 -0.73 3.47 15.83
CA HIS A 78 -1.42 3.08 17.06
C HIS A 78 -0.53 3.11 18.30
N VAL A 79 0.76 2.75 18.17
CA VAL A 79 1.73 2.84 19.26
C VAL A 79 1.96 4.29 19.68
N PHE A 80 2.21 5.19 18.72
CA PHE A 80 2.41 6.61 19.00
C PHE A 80 1.14 7.31 19.49
N HIS A 81 -0.01 7.02 18.89
CA HIS A 81 -1.30 7.58 19.32
C HIS A 81 -1.62 7.18 20.77
N LYS A 82 -1.32 5.93 21.16
CA LYS A 82 -1.45 5.51 22.56
C LYS A 82 -0.50 6.28 23.48
N ASN A 83 0.74 6.52 23.07
CA ASN A 83 1.70 7.22 23.91
C ASN A 83 1.41 8.73 24.02
N CYS A 84 0.86 9.36 22.98
CA CYS A 84 0.50 10.78 22.97
C CYS A 84 -0.89 11.09 23.55
N CYS A 85 -1.91 10.27 23.26
CA CYS A 85 -3.31 10.60 23.57
C CYS A 85 -3.90 9.82 24.75
N ARG A 86 -3.15 8.88 25.34
CA ARG A 86 -3.58 8.09 26.53
C ARG A 86 -2.99 8.62 27.85
N GLY A 87 -2.49 9.85 27.83
CA GLY A 87 -2.19 10.67 29.01
C GLY A 87 -3.41 11.41 29.57
N LYS A 88 -4.59 10.78 29.47
CA LYS A 88 -5.81 11.10 30.22
C LYS A 88 -6.43 9.79 30.67
#